data_AF-A0A7H4MF30-F1
#
_entry.id   AF-A0A7H4MF30-F1
#
_cell.length_a   1.000
_cell.length_b   1.000
_cell.length_c   1.000
_cell.angle_alpha   90.00
_cell.angle_beta   90.00
_cell.angle_gamma   90.00
#
_symmetry.space_group_name_H-M   'P 1'
#
loop_
_entity.id
_entity.type
_entity.pdbx_description
1 polymer ?
#
loop_
_entity_poly.entity_id
_entity_poly.type
_entity_poly.pdbx_seq_one_letter_code
_entity_poly.pdbx_strand_id
1 'polypeptide(L)'
;MKPDAWIMTGSKRGNSQVLPLGYEVKPEAVKAQAQILLARPGVSQIPAVQAKRAYGVYHHFYNHPWNIVGMEYLAKDIYPQAFGDLNPDETYHYIVRHFTDLPDQPFVFSWQQSE
;
A
#
# COMPACT_ATOMS: atom_id res chain seq x y z
N MET A 1 4.54 -1.28 -22.83
CA MET A 1 5.10 -0.30 -21.85
C MET A 1 6.01 -1.03 -20.88
N LYS A 2 7.08 -0.40 -20.40
CA LYS A 2 8.01 -0.93 -19.38
C LYS A 2 8.00 0.04 -18.19
N PRO A 3 7.12 -0.17 -17.18
CA PRO A 3 7.05 0.75 -16.05
C PRO A 3 8.22 0.55 -15.10
N ASP A 4 8.66 1.63 -14.44
CA ASP A 4 9.69 1.59 -13.40
C ASP A 4 9.13 1.17 -12.04
N ALA A 5 7.83 1.34 -11.82
CA ALA A 5 7.13 0.90 -10.62
C ALA A 5 5.79 0.25 -11.00
N TRP A 6 5.42 -0.81 -10.28
CA TRP A 6 4.13 -1.47 -10.43
C TRP A 6 3.31 -1.27 -9.16
N ILE A 7 2.16 -0.61 -9.26
CA ILE A 7 1.33 -0.29 -8.09
C ILE A 7 0.04 -1.08 -8.18
N MET A 8 -0.24 -1.86 -7.15
CA MET A 8 -1.51 -2.53 -6.94
C MET A 8 -2.33 -1.74 -5.92
N THR A 9 -3.64 -1.66 -6.12
CA THR A 9 -4.54 -1.16 -5.08
C THR A 9 -5.34 -2.31 -4.48
N GLY A 10 -5.73 -2.20 -3.21
CA GLY A 10 -6.51 -3.23 -2.56
C GLY A 10 -7.21 -2.78 -1.29
N SER A 11 -8.14 -3.59 -0.82
CA SER A 11 -8.83 -3.42 0.45
C SER A 11 -9.24 -4.80 0.96
N LYS A 12 -9.30 -4.99 2.28
CA LYS A 12 -9.85 -6.19 2.90
C LYS A 12 -11.30 -6.37 2.43
N ARG A 13 -11.52 -7.41 1.63
CA ARG A 13 -12.82 -7.84 1.10
C ARG A 13 -12.91 -9.35 1.26
N GLY A 14 -14.12 -9.91 1.21
CA GLY A 14 -14.33 -11.36 1.33
C GLY A 14 -13.76 -12.21 0.18
N ASN A 15 -13.09 -11.62 -0.81
CA ASN A 15 -12.49 -12.31 -1.94
C ASN A 15 -10.96 -12.22 -1.96
N SER A 16 -10.29 -13.32 -2.32
CA SER A 16 -8.82 -13.46 -2.35
C SER A 16 -8.18 -12.94 -3.64
N GLN A 17 -8.79 -11.96 -4.31
CA GLN A 17 -8.31 -11.47 -5.60
C GLN A 17 -7.57 -10.13 -5.53
N VAL A 18 -7.55 -9.49 -4.36
CA VAL A 18 -7.00 -8.15 -4.11
C VAL A 18 -6.06 -8.16 -2.92
N LEU A 19 -5.20 -7.13 -2.79
CA LEU A 19 -4.41 -6.94 -1.56
C LEU A 19 -5.35 -6.61 -0.40
N PRO A 20 -5.31 -7.34 0.73
CA PRO A 20 -6.24 -7.14 1.83
C PRO A 20 -5.74 -6.02 2.74
N LEU A 21 -5.68 -4.78 2.24
CA LEU A 21 -5.24 -3.60 3.00
C LEU A 21 -6.39 -2.99 3.83
N GLY A 22 -6.08 -2.27 4.91
CA GLY A 22 -7.04 -1.57 5.77
C GLY A 22 -6.93 -1.92 7.26
N TYR A 23 -8.02 -1.72 8.00
CA TYR A 23 -8.12 -2.00 9.43
C TYR A 23 -8.14 -3.50 9.74
N GLU A 24 -7.60 -3.86 10.91
CA GLU A 24 -7.57 -5.25 11.41
C GLU A 24 -6.99 -6.24 10.38
N VAL A 25 -6.00 -5.77 9.63
CA VAL A 25 -5.25 -6.55 8.66
C VAL A 25 -3.93 -6.94 9.30
N LYS A 26 -3.55 -8.20 9.11
CA LYS A 26 -2.24 -8.70 9.50
C LYS A 26 -1.26 -8.49 8.33
N PRO A 27 -0.08 -7.87 8.53
CA PRO A 27 0.92 -7.68 7.47
C PRO A 27 1.28 -8.98 6.73
N GLU A 28 1.28 -10.12 7.42
CA GLU A 28 1.59 -11.44 6.86
C GLU A 28 0.55 -11.87 5.83
N ALA A 29 -0.73 -11.56 6.08
CA ALA A 29 -1.81 -11.86 5.13
C ALA A 29 -1.66 -11.01 3.86
N VAL A 30 -1.23 -9.75 4.00
CA VAL A 30 -0.94 -8.88 2.85
C VAL A 30 0.23 -9.43 2.05
N LYS A 31 1.33 -9.82 2.73
CA LYS A 31 2.51 -10.40 2.07
C LYS A 31 2.15 -11.68 1.32
N ALA A 32 1.46 -12.62 1.96
CA ALA A 32 1.05 -13.88 1.33
C ALA A 32 0.18 -13.64 0.09
N GLN A 33 -0.80 -12.74 0.21
CA GLN A 33 -1.67 -12.41 -0.90
C GLN A 33 -0.90 -11.70 -2.03
N ALA A 34 0.00 -10.77 -1.71
CA ALA A 34 0.82 -10.08 -2.70
C ALA A 34 1.65 -11.05 -3.55
N GLN A 35 2.24 -12.09 -2.94
CA GLN A 35 2.99 -13.13 -3.67
C GLN A 35 2.10 -13.85 -4.70
N ILE A 36 0.86 -14.18 -4.35
CA ILE A 36 -0.11 -14.80 -5.27
C ILE A 36 -0.43 -13.84 -6.43
N LEU A 37 -0.64 -12.55 -6.14
CA LEU A 37 -0.97 -11.55 -7.16
C LEU A 37 0.19 -11.31 -8.13
N LEU A 38 1.42 -11.23 -7.61
CA LEU A 38 2.63 -11.02 -8.42
C LEU A 38 3.01 -12.25 -9.25
N ALA A 39 2.64 -13.46 -8.82
CA ALA A 39 2.87 -14.68 -9.57
C ALA A 39 1.92 -14.89 -10.77
N ARG A 40 0.89 -14.04 -10.93
CA ARG A 40 -0.08 -14.18 -12.03
C ARG A 40 0.60 -14.11 -13.39
N PRO A 41 0.16 -14.92 -14.38
CA PRO A 41 0.64 -14.82 -15.76
C PRO A 41 0.52 -13.37 -16.27
N GLY A 42 1.59 -12.89 -16.91
CA GLY A 42 1.70 -11.50 -17.36
C GLY A 42 2.22 -10.53 -16.30
N VAL A 43 1.78 -10.63 -15.03
CA VAL A 43 2.25 -9.77 -13.93
C VAL A 43 3.69 -10.10 -13.55
N SER A 44 4.01 -11.39 -13.42
CA SER A 44 5.37 -11.86 -13.08
C SER A 44 6.43 -11.51 -14.13
N GLN A 45 6.02 -11.14 -15.34
CA GLN A 45 6.89 -10.74 -16.44
C GLN A 45 7.11 -9.22 -16.52
N ILE A 46 6.42 -8.44 -15.68
CA ILE A 46 6.59 -6.98 -15.65
C ILE A 46 7.99 -6.67 -15.09
N PRO A 47 8.81 -5.86 -15.79
CA PRO A 47 10.17 -5.54 -15.33
C PRO A 47 10.23 -4.97 -13.91
N ALA A 48 9.30 -4.09 -13.53
CA ALA A 48 9.22 -3.57 -12.16
C ALA A 48 8.98 -4.66 -11.11
N VAL A 49 8.14 -5.68 -11.40
CA VAL A 49 7.87 -6.79 -10.48
C VAL A 49 9.12 -7.66 -10.29
N GLN A 50 9.86 -7.91 -11.38
CA GLN A 50 11.12 -8.65 -11.33
C GLN A 50 12.21 -7.89 -10.58
N ALA A 51 12.23 -6.56 -10.73
CA ALA A 51 13.15 -5.66 -10.04
C ALA A 51 12.77 -5.37 -8.58
N LYS A 52 11.77 -6.07 -8.01
CA LYS A 52 11.24 -5.85 -6.66
C LYS A 52 10.70 -4.42 -6.43
N ARG A 53 10.19 -3.79 -7.48
CA ARG A 53 9.57 -2.45 -7.48
C ARG A 53 8.05 -2.54 -7.61
N ALA A 54 7.45 -3.50 -6.93
CA ALA A 54 6.01 -3.61 -6.79
C ALA A 54 5.53 -3.09 -5.43
N TYR A 55 4.42 -2.37 -5.44
CA TYR A 55 3.88 -1.70 -4.27
C TYR A 55 2.37 -1.89 -4.18
N GLY A 56 1.84 -1.68 -2.99
CA GLY A 56 0.45 -1.78 -2.62
C GLY A 56 0.01 -0.50 -1.93
N VAL A 57 -1.15 0.04 -2.30
CA VAL A 57 -1.77 1.18 -1.60
C VAL A 57 -3.25 0.94 -1.40
N TYR A 58 -3.79 1.40 -0.26
CA TYR A 58 -5.18 1.19 0.10
C TYR A 58 -6.13 1.81 -0.92
N HIS A 59 -7.07 1.00 -1.42
CA HIS A 59 -7.88 1.35 -2.57
C HIS A 59 -8.77 2.56 -2.34
N HIS A 60 -9.33 2.72 -1.13
CA HIS A 60 -10.28 3.80 -0.86
C HIS A 60 -9.66 5.20 -0.92
N PHE A 61 -8.33 5.34 -0.86
CA PHE A 61 -7.67 6.63 -1.08
C PHE A 61 -7.92 7.24 -2.47
N TYR A 62 -8.44 6.48 -3.44
CA TYR A 62 -8.86 7.04 -4.73
C TYR A 62 -9.94 8.13 -4.60
N ASN A 63 -10.73 8.11 -3.52
CA ASN A 63 -11.84 9.05 -3.29
C ASN A 63 -12.07 9.30 -1.79
N HIS A 64 -10.99 9.35 -1.00
CA HIS A 64 -11.06 9.65 0.43
C HIS A 64 -10.40 11.01 0.73
N PRO A 65 -10.94 11.84 1.64
CA PRO A 65 -10.31 13.11 2.03
C PRO A 65 -8.92 12.95 2.64
N TRP A 66 -8.58 11.74 3.11
CA TRP A 66 -7.26 11.42 3.68
C TRP A 66 -6.30 10.81 2.64
N ASN A 67 -6.55 11.04 1.34
CA ASN A 67 -5.71 10.53 0.25
C ASN A 67 -4.25 11.01 0.31
N ILE A 68 -3.96 12.09 1.04
CA ILE A 68 -2.60 12.56 1.30
C ILE A 68 -1.73 11.45 1.91
N VAL A 69 -2.28 10.63 2.81
CA VAL A 69 -1.58 9.47 3.40
C VAL A 69 -1.17 8.48 2.32
N GLY A 70 -2.07 8.18 1.38
CA GLY A 70 -1.77 7.32 0.23
C GLY A 70 -0.69 7.89 -0.68
N MET A 71 -0.70 9.20 -0.92
CA MET A 71 0.32 9.89 -1.70
C MET A 71 1.69 9.84 -1.02
N GLU A 72 1.74 9.99 0.30
CA GLU A 72 2.98 9.92 1.08
C GLU A 72 3.59 8.51 1.06
N TYR A 73 2.79 7.45 1.17
CA TYR A 73 3.28 6.09 0.96
C TYR A 73 3.88 5.91 -0.42
N LEU A 74 3.18 6.32 -1.47
CA LEU A 74 3.68 6.19 -2.84
C LEU A 74 4.98 6.99 -3.04
N ALA A 75 5.07 8.21 -2.49
CA ALA A 75 6.29 9.02 -2.56
C ALA A 75 7.46 8.32 -1.88
N LYS A 76 7.25 7.84 -0.64
CA LYS A 76 8.25 7.12 0.15
C LYS A 76 8.72 5.85 -0.52
N ASP A 77 7.78 5.02 -0.97
CA ASP A 77 8.05 3.69 -1.50
C ASP A 77 8.76 3.75 -2.87
N ILE A 78 8.37 4.70 -3.73
CA ILE A 78 8.93 4.85 -5.08
C ILE A 78 10.27 5.61 -5.05
N TYR A 79 10.43 6.57 -4.13
CA TYR A 79 11.61 7.43 -4.03
C TYR A 79 12.19 7.50 -2.60
N PRO A 80 12.63 6.37 -2.03
CA PRO A 80 13.04 6.29 -0.63
C PRO A 80 14.24 7.17 -0.28
N GLN A 81 15.10 7.51 -1.25
CA GLN A 81 16.22 8.43 -1.02
C GLN A 81 15.77 9.88 -0.80
N ALA A 82 14.70 10.31 -1.47
CA ALA A 82 14.17 11.67 -1.34
C ALA A 82 13.21 11.83 -0.16
N PHE A 83 12.51 10.75 0.22
CA PHE A 83 11.45 10.76 1.24
C PHE A 83 11.72 9.77 2.38
N GLY A 84 13.00 9.53 2.70
CA GLY A 84 13.41 8.62 3.77
C GLY A 84 12.83 8.99 5.14
N ASP A 85 12.67 10.29 5.40
CA ASP A 85 12.16 10.83 6.67
C ASP A 85 10.63 10.93 6.72
N LEU A 86 9.94 10.71 5.61
CA LEU A 86 8.47 10.78 5.55
C LEU A 86 7.84 9.64 6.35
N ASN A 87 6.90 9.94 7.23
CA ASN A 87 6.16 8.95 8.02
C ASN A 87 4.64 9.05 7.74
N PRO A 88 4.14 8.32 6.72
CA PRO A 88 2.72 8.37 6.35
C PRO A 88 1.79 7.87 7.47
N ASP A 89 2.26 6.95 8.30
CA ASP A 89 1.50 6.43 9.44
C ASP A 89 1.19 7.56 10.44
N GLU A 90 2.18 8.41 10.73
CA GLU A 90 1.99 9.55 11.63
C GLU A 90 1.05 10.60 11.03
N THR A 91 1.08 10.84 9.71
CA THR A 91 0.11 11.73 9.06
C THR A 91 -1.32 11.22 9.25
N TYR A 92 -1.54 9.92 9.10
CA TYR A 92 -2.85 9.33 9.38
C TYR A 92 -3.24 9.52 10.86
N HIS A 93 -2.35 9.18 11.79
CA HIS A 93 -2.61 9.30 13.23
C HIS A 93 -2.91 10.75 13.62
N TYR A 94 -2.19 11.71 13.03
CA TYR A 94 -2.44 13.14 13.20
C TYR A 94 -3.86 13.51 12.77
N ILE A 95 -4.28 13.06 11.57
CA ILE A 95 -5.62 13.35 11.04
C ILE A 95 -6.71 12.80 11.98
N VAL A 96 -6.58 11.54 12.41
CA VAL A 96 -7.56 10.90 13.30
C VAL A 96 -7.66 11.65 14.63
N ARG A 97 -6.52 11.98 15.26
CA ARG A 97 -6.48 12.62 16.58
C ARG A 97 -6.97 14.07 16.59
N HIS A 98 -6.79 14.82 15.50
CA HIS A 98 -7.05 16.27 15.48
C HIS A 98 -8.32 16.67 14.76
N PHE A 99 -8.84 15.84 13.86
CA PHE A 99 -10.00 16.20 13.02
C PHE A 99 -11.16 15.22 13.11
N THR A 100 -11.10 14.22 13.99
CA THR A 100 -12.16 13.21 14.16
C THR A 100 -12.34 12.80 15.62
N ASP A 101 -13.45 12.12 15.90
CA ASP A 101 -13.69 11.42 17.18
C ASP A 101 -13.51 9.90 17.04
N LEU A 102 -12.87 9.43 15.95
CA LEU A 102 -12.67 8.00 15.70
C LEU A 102 -11.56 7.44 16.59
N PRO A 103 -11.63 6.15 16.97
CA PRO A 103 -10.55 5.51 17.70
C PRO A 103 -9.29 5.41 16.83
N ASP A 104 -8.15 5.70 17.44
CA ASP A 104 -6.84 5.59 16.80
C ASP A 104 -6.38 4.12 16.73
N GLN A 105 -6.87 3.39 15.72
CA GLN A 105 -6.64 1.97 15.55
C GLN A 105 -5.48 1.65 14.60
N PRO A 106 -4.78 0.51 14.80
CA PRO A 106 -3.81 0.01 13.84
C PRO A 106 -4.44 -0.29 12.47
N PHE A 107 -3.65 -0.08 11.42
CA PHE A 107 -4.03 -0.29 10.03
C PHE A 107 -2.85 -0.84 9.22
N VAL A 108 -3.13 -1.33 8.02
CA VAL A 108 -2.11 -1.61 6.99
C VAL A 108 -2.56 -0.97 5.68
N PHE A 109 -2.08 0.24 5.39
CA PHE A 109 -2.51 1.00 4.21
C PHE A 109 -1.58 0.86 3.00
N SER A 110 -0.37 0.37 3.20
CA SER A 110 0.58 0.13 2.12
C SER A 110 1.22 -1.24 2.24
N TRP A 111 1.85 -1.65 1.15
CA TRP A 111 2.71 -2.81 1.09
C TRP A 111 3.81 -2.54 0.08
N GLN A 112 5.02 -3.04 0.34
CA GLN A 112 6.12 -2.99 -0.61
C GLN A 112 6.68 -4.39 -0.81
N GLN A 113 7.12 -4.68 -2.02
CA GLN A 113 7.85 -5.90 -2.33
C GLN A 113 9.22 -5.82 -1.70
N SER A 114 9.34 -6.29 -0.45
CA SER A 114 10.64 -6.48 0.20
C SER A 114 11.40 -7.64 -0.45
N GLU A 115 12.71 -7.68 -0.18
CA GLU A 115 13.48 -8.91 -0.38
C GLU A 115 12.96 -10.09 0.45
#